data_AF-A0A1R1AHZ5-F1
#
_entry.id   AF-A0A1R1AHZ5-F1
#
_cell.length_a   1.000
_cell.length_b   1.000
_cell.length_c   1.000
_cell.angle_alpha   90.00
_cell.angle_beta   90.00
_cell.angle_gamma   90.00
#
_symmetry.space_group_name_H-M   'P 1'
#
loop_
_entity.id
_entity.type
_entity.pdbx_description
1 polymer ?
#
loop_
_entity_poly.entity_id
_entity_poly.type
_entity_poly.pdbx_seq_one_letter_code
_entity_poly.pdbx_strand_id
1 'polypeptide(L)'
;MKKICLIAGSTFLLSGTLLFGIVFLAIANFAGKMTGWSDPPGKFAIAMDETMMTAPHVISILFMIIGIIFYAVAIYMELPVKKAEDSSNEISVQ
;
A
#
# COMPACT_ATOMS: atom_id res chain seq x y z
N MET A 1 19.75 -1.54 10.18
CA MET A 1 18.31 -1.53 10.55
C MET A 1 17.46 -0.63 9.64
N LYS A 2 17.86 0.62 9.35
CA LYS A 2 17.10 1.58 8.50
C LYS A 2 16.78 1.09 7.08
N LYS A 3 17.78 0.57 6.35
CA LYS A 3 17.59 -0.01 5.00
C LYS A 3 16.60 -1.17 4.99
N ILE A 4 16.59 -1.97 6.05
CA ILE A 4 15.68 -3.11 6.20
C ILE A 4 14.24 -2.62 6.38
N CYS A 5 14.01 -1.57 7.19
CA CYS A 5 12.68 -0.95 7.30
C CYS A 5 12.19 -0.33 6.00
N LEU A 6 13.06 0.34 5.24
CA LEU A 6 12.70 0.89 3.92
C LEU A 6 12.37 -0.22 2.91
N ILE A 7 13.20 -1.27 2.83
CA ILE A 7 12.97 -2.40 1.92
C ILE A 7 11.70 -3.17 2.33
N ALA A 8 11.49 -3.40 3.64
CA ALA A 8 10.30 -4.06 4.14
C ALA A 8 9.04 -3.23 3.86
N GLY A 9 9.07 -1.93 4.16
CA GLY A 9 7.97 -1.00 3.90
C GLY A 9 7.63 -0.89 2.42
N SER A 10 8.64 -0.75 1.55
CA SER A 10 8.44 -0.70 0.09
C SER A 10 7.89 -2.02 -0.45
N THR A 11 8.38 -3.17 0.05
CA THR A 11 7.89 -4.48 -0.39
C THR A 11 6.44 -4.71 0.06
N PHE A 12 6.09 -4.34 1.29
CA PHE A 12 4.72 -4.43 1.80
C PHE A 12 3.76 -3.53 1.03
N LEU A 13 4.18 -2.30 0.75
CA LEU A 13 3.37 -1.32 0.01
C LEU A 13 3.18 -1.76 -1.45
N LEU A 14 4.26 -2.22 -2.11
CA LEU A 14 4.20 -2.74 -3.47
C LEU A 14 3.32 -3.98 -3.54
N SER A 15 3.50 -4.93 -2.63
CA SER A 15 2.70 -6.15 -2.53
C SER A 15 1.22 -5.85 -2.29
N GLY A 16 0.91 -4.95 -1.35
CA GLY A 16 -0.46 -4.50 -1.08
C GLY A 16 -1.11 -3.84 -2.30
N THR A 17 -0.37 -2.99 -3.02
CA THR A 17 -0.85 -2.34 -4.25
C THR A 17 -1.11 -3.35 -5.36
N LEU A 18 -0.22 -4.33 -5.52
CA LEU A 18 -0.35 -5.38 -6.53
C LEU A 18 -1.55 -6.28 -6.23
N LEU A 19 -1.74 -6.66 -4.96
CA LEU A 19 -2.89 -7.43 -4.51
C LEU A 19 -4.20 -6.66 -4.73
N PHE A 20 -4.22 -5.37 -4.42
CA PHE A 20 -5.35 -4.49 -4.69
C PHE A 20 -5.68 -4.42 -6.20
N GLY A 21 -4.66 -4.27 -7.04
CA GLY A 21 -4.81 -4.26 -8.50
C GLY A 21 -5.37 -5.58 -9.05
N ILE A 22 -4.90 -6.73 -8.54
CA ILE A 22 -5.41 -8.05 -8.94
C ILE A 22 -6.88 -8.21 -8.56
N VAL A 23 -7.33 -7.66 -7.42
CA VAL A 23 -8.74 -7.65 -7.04
C VAL A 23 -9.59 -6.95 -8.10
N PHE A 24 -9.19 -5.76 -8.51
CA PHE A 24 -9.89 -5.02 -9.57
C PHE A 24 -9.83 -5.73 -10.92
N LEU A 25 -8.71 -6.36 -11.25
CA LEU A 25 -8.56 -7.12 -12.49
C LEU A 25 -9.48 -8.34 -12.54
N ALA A 26 -9.60 -9.07 -11.42
CA ALA A 26 -10.52 -10.20 -11.31
C ALA A 26 -11.98 -9.77 -11.44
N ILE A 27 -12.35 -8.65 -10.80
CA ILE A 27 -13.70 -8.07 -10.91
C ILE A 27 -13.97 -7.60 -12.35
N ALA A 28 -12.99 -6.99 -13.02
CA ALA A 28 -13.13 -6.60 -14.42
C ALA A 28 -13.33 -7.81 -15.35
N ASN A 29 -12.63 -8.91 -15.09
CA ASN A 29 -12.84 -10.17 -15.83
C ASN A 29 -14.24 -10.75 -15.56
N PHE A 30 -14.70 -10.68 -14.31
CA PHE A 30 -16.02 -11.16 -13.92
C PHE A 30 -17.15 -10.27 -14.44
N ALA A 31 -16.95 -8.96 -14.53
CA ALA A 31 -17.92 -7.98 -15.00
C ALA A 31 -18.42 -8.30 -16.42
N GLY A 32 -17.56 -8.85 -17.29
CA GLY A 32 -17.96 -9.28 -18.64
C GLY A 32 -18.95 -10.45 -18.66
N LYS A 33 -19.08 -11.19 -17.55
CA LYS A 33 -20.04 -12.30 -17.39
C LYS A 33 -21.35 -11.86 -16.74
N MET A 34 -21.40 -10.64 -16.20
CA MET A 34 -22.61 -10.08 -15.61
C MET A 34 -23.51 -9.46 -16.70
N THR A 35 -24.80 -9.81 -16.70
CA THR A 35 -25.80 -9.15 -17.53
C THR A 35 -26.13 -7.79 -16.92
N GLY A 36 -25.69 -6.71 -17.58
CA GLY A 36 -25.94 -5.32 -17.19
C GLY A 36 -25.10 -4.87 -15.99
N TRP A 37 -24.23 -3.86 -16.23
CA TRP A 37 -23.41 -3.22 -15.18
C TRP A 37 -24.15 -2.06 -14.49
N SER A 38 -25.11 -1.45 -15.18
CA SER A 38 -25.81 -0.24 -14.72
C SER A 38 -26.96 -0.50 -13.75
N ASP A 39 -27.57 -1.70 -13.78
CA ASP A 39 -28.77 -2.04 -12.99
C ASP A 39 -28.68 -3.45 -12.38
N PRO A 40 -28.94 -3.63 -11.07
CA PRO A 40 -29.09 -2.63 -9.99
C PRO A 40 -27.74 -2.06 -9.48
N PRO A 41 -27.74 -0.89 -8.81
CA PRO A 41 -26.56 -0.33 -8.16
C PRO A 41 -26.03 -1.25 -7.05
N GLY A 42 -24.70 -1.35 -6.92
CA GLY A 42 -24.05 -2.24 -5.95
C GLY A 42 -23.45 -3.52 -6.54
N LYS A 43 -23.49 -3.70 -7.86
CA LYS A 43 -22.89 -4.84 -8.58
C LYS A 43 -21.42 -5.09 -8.28
N PHE A 44 -20.65 -4.05 -7.94
CA PHE A 44 -19.26 -4.23 -7.51
C PHE A 44 -19.14 -5.02 -6.19
N ALA A 45 -19.98 -4.71 -5.20
CA ALA A 45 -20.02 -5.45 -3.95
C ALA A 45 -20.52 -6.89 -4.15
N ILE A 46 -21.52 -7.08 -5.02
CA ILE A 46 -22.00 -8.41 -5.41
C ILE A 46 -20.89 -9.19 -6.13
N ALA A 47 -20.19 -8.57 -7.08
CA ALA A 47 -19.06 -9.17 -7.78
C ALA A 47 -17.94 -9.58 -6.82
N MET A 48 -17.63 -8.75 -5.83
CA MET A 48 -16.65 -9.05 -4.79
C MET A 48 -17.07 -10.23 -3.91
N ASP A 49 -18.35 -10.29 -3.53
CA ASP A 49 -18.90 -11.37 -2.72
C ASP A 49 -18.92 -12.70 -3.52
N GLU A 50 -19.41 -12.67 -4.76
CA GLU A 50 -19.48 -13.83 -5.65
C GLU A 50 -18.11 -14.37 -6.04
N THR A 51 -17.09 -13.51 -6.14
CA THR A 51 -15.71 -13.92 -6.43
C THR A 51 -14.89 -14.23 -5.18
N MET A 52 -15.50 -14.11 -3.98
CA MET A 52 -14.81 -14.22 -2.68
C MET A 52 -13.62 -13.26 -2.54
N MET A 53 -13.61 -12.17 -3.31
CA MET A 53 -12.50 -11.20 -3.37
C MET A 53 -12.56 -10.15 -2.25
N THR A 54 -13.60 -10.18 -1.43
CA THR A 54 -13.73 -9.35 -0.23
C THR A 54 -12.56 -9.54 0.74
N ALA A 55 -12.14 -10.78 0.99
CA ALA A 55 -11.01 -11.09 1.86
C ALA A 55 -9.67 -10.52 1.33
N PRO A 56 -9.23 -10.82 0.09
CA PRO A 56 -7.99 -10.24 -0.45
C PRO A 56 -8.06 -8.72 -0.60
N HIS A 57 -9.24 -8.13 -0.82
CA HIS A 57 -9.40 -6.68 -0.83
C HIS A 57 -9.10 -6.04 0.54
N VAL A 58 -9.70 -6.54 1.61
CA VAL A 58 -9.45 -6.03 2.97
C VAL A 58 -7.99 -6.22 3.37
N ILE A 59 -7.41 -7.39 3.07
CA ILE A 59 -5.99 -7.67 3.35
C ILE A 59 -5.08 -6.71 2.58
N SER A 60 -5.39 -6.41 1.32
CA SER A 60 -4.58 -5.48 0.51
C SER A 60 -4.52 -4.08 1.11
N ILE A 61 -5.65 -3.58 1.62
CA ILE A 61 -5.73 -2.26 2.26
C ILE A 61 -4.90 -2.26 3.55
N LEU A 62 -5.01 -3.30 4.37
CA LEU A 62 -4.20 -3.44 5.58
C LEU A 62 -2.70 -3.47 5.26
N PHE A 63 -2.30 -4.20 4.23
CA PHE A 63 -0.90 -4.28 3.78
C PHE A 63 -0.38 -2.93 3.29
N MET A 64 -1.18 -2.17 2.54
CA MET A 64 -0.83 -0.82 2.12
C MET A 64 -0.67 0.13 3.32
N ILE A 65 -1.61 0.11 4.28
CA ILE A 65 -1.54 0.96 5.48
C ILE A 65 -0.29 0.64 6.30
N ILE A 66 -0.03 -0.65 6.56
CA ILE A 66 1.16 -1.08 7.31
C ILE A 66 2.44 -0.67 6.56
N GLY A 67 2.50 -0.86 5.23
CA GLY A 67 3.62 -0.46 4.40
C GLY A 67 3.91 1.05 4.47
N ILE A 68 2.86 1.88 4.41
CA ILE A 68 2.97 3.34 4.54
C ILE A 68 3.50 3.73 5.92
N ILE A 69 2.99 3.12 6.99
CA ILE A 69 3.45 3.39 8.36
C ILE A 69 4.93 3.04 8.51
N PHE A 70 5.35 1.86 8.03
CA PHE A 70 6.76 1.45 8.06
C PHE A 70 7.66 2.41 7.29
N TYR A 71 7.21 2.85 6.12
CA TYR A 71 7.93 3.81 5.30
C TYR A 71 8.05 5.18 5.98
N ALA A 72 6.96 5.69 6.54
CA ALA A 72 6.93 6.94 7.28
C ALA A 72 7.86 6.89 8.51
N VAL A 73 7.80 5.83 9.31
CA VAL A 73 8.67 5.64 10.48
C VAL A 73 10.15 5.61 10.06
N ALA A 74 10.46 4.92 8.96
CA ALA A 74 11.83 4.89 8.45
C ALA A 74 12.35 6.29 8.09
N ILE A 75 11.52 7.14 7.45
CA ILE A 75 11.87 8.52 7.12
C ILE A 75 12.00 9.39 8.39
N TYR A 76 11.05 9.29 9.32
CA TYR A 76 11.10 10.07 10.57
C TYR A 76 12.33 9.75 11.42
N MET A 77 12.85 8.52 11.36
CA MET A 77 14.12 8.16 12.01
C MET A 77 15.36 8.75 11.33
N GLU A 78 15.25 9.23 10.09
CA GLU A 78 16.36 9.86 9.35
C GLU A 78 16.44 11.37 9.58
N LEU A 79 15.32 12.05 9.79
CA LEU A 79 15.26 13.49 10.03
C LEU A 79 16.07 14.01 11.24
N PRO A 80 16.04 13.37 12.44
CA PRO A 80 16.77 13.89 13.59
C PRO A 80 18.28 13.65 13.50
N VAL A 81 18.72 12.58 12.81
CA VAL A 81 20.15 12.24 12.66
C VAL A 81 20.83 13.16 11.65
N LYS A 82 20.21 13.39 10.49
CA LYS A 82 20.80 14.25 9.44
C LYS A 82 20.96 15.70 9.92
N LYS A 83 20.00 16.20 10.72
CA LYS A 83 20.05 17.56 11.26
C LYS A 83 21.20 17.78 12.25
N ALA A 84 21.59 16.75 13.02
CA ALA A 84 22.68 16.84 13.98
C ALA A 84 24.07 16.75 13.32
N GLU A 85 24.20 15.95 12.25
CA GLU A 85 25.44 15.80 11.48
C GLU A 85 25.79 17.07 10.70
N ASP A 86 24.80 17.71 10.08
CA ASP A 86 24.95 18.96 9.34
C ASP A 86 25.42 20.12 10.24
N SER A 87 24.84 20.25 11.44
CA SER A 87 25.27 21.28 12.40
C SER A 87 26.68 21.06 12.96
N SER A 88 27.12 19.80 13.09
CA SER A 88 28.48 19.52 13.60
C SER A 88 29.55 19.76 12.55
N ASN A 89 29.22 19.55 11.27
CA ASN A 89 30.15 19.81 10.18
C ASN A 89 30.33 21.31 9.93
N GLU A 90 29.30 22.15 10.09
CA GLU A 90 29.49 23.61 10.02
C GLU A 90 30.40 24.15 11.14
N ILE A 91 30.29 23.62 12.37
CA ILE A 91 31.09 24.09 13.51
C ILE A 91 32.56 23.67 13.38
N SER A 92 32.88 22.60 12.66
CA SER A 92 34.27 22.12 12.49
C SER A 92 35.00 22.73 11.29
N VAL A 93 34.28 23.50 10.46
CA VAL A 93 34.84 24.22 9.30
C VAL A 93 35.10 25.70 9.62
N GLN A 94 34.68 26.19 10.79
CA GLN A 94 35.06 27.50 11.36
C GLN A 94 36.24 27.39 12.32
#